data_AF-A0A8T5KTX1-F1
#
_entry.id   AF-A0A8T5KTX1-F1
#
_cell.length_a   1.000
_cell.length_b   1.000
_cell.length_c   1.000
_cell.angle_alpha   90.00
_cell.angle_beta   90.00
_cell.angle_gamma   90.00
#
_symmetry.space_group_name_H-M   'P 1'
#
loop_
_entity.id
_entity.type
_entity.pdbx_description
1 polymer ?
#
loop_
_entity_poly.entity_id
_entity_poly.type
_entity_poly.pdbx_seq_one_letter_code
_entity_poly.pdbx_strand_id
1 'polypeptide(L)'
;MTIKRRLQRTVIRGAEGDDLLDEGAESAVYTITGSMSMYEYKEMLTIFRGGQPWFHDPFEDKQMKVLFSSIDYDSASGDYEFILVEDAEQHEIKS
;
A
#
# COMPACT_ATOMS: atom_id res chain seq x y z
N MET A 1 0.76 12.07 -0.34
CA MET A 1 1.28 11.04 -1.25
C MET A 1 2.79 10.95 -1.08
N THR A 2 3.31 9.74 -0.94
CA THR A 2 4.75 9.47 -0.90
C THR A 2 5.08 8.44 -1.98
N ILE A 3 6.15 8.64 -2.73
CA ILE A 3 6.61 7.65 -3.71
C ILE A 3 7.67 6.75 -3.06
N LYS A 4 7.54 5.43 -3.19
CA LYS A 4 8.53 4.46 -2.70
C LYS A 4 9.11 3.66 -3.85
N ARG A 5 10.42 3.42 -3.81
CA ARG A 5 11.08 2.41 -4.65
C ARG A 5 10.89 1.01 -4.09
N ARG A 6 10.69 0.05 -4.99
CA ARG A 6 10.61 -1.36 -4.67
C ARG A 6 12.01 -1.92 -4.51
N LEU A 7 12.32 -2.32 -3.27
CA LEU A 7 13.60 -2.90 -2.88
C LEU A 7 13.37 -4.32 -2.37
N GLN A 8 14.08 -5.30 -2.92
CA GLN A 8 14.12 -6.66 -2.40
C GLN A 8 15.37 -6.84 -1.54
N ARG A 9 15.19 -7.23 -0.28
CA ARG A 9 16.28 -7.56 0.64
C ARG A 9 16.39 -9.07 0.83
N THR A 10 17.56 -9.63 0.61
CA THR A 10 17.84 -11.05 0.81
C THR A 10 18.89 -11.23 1.91
N VAL A 11 18.47 -11.81 3.03
CA VAL A 11 19.36 -12.10 4.16
C VAL A 11 20.04 -13.45 3.90
N ILE A 12 21.35 -13.46 3.67
CA ILE A 12 22.13 -14.69 3.49
C ILE A 12 22.59 -15.18 4.87
N ARG A 13 22.09 -16.34 5.31
CA ARG A 13 22.53 -16.95 6.58
C ARG A 13 23.83 -17.73 6.36
N GLY A 14 24.91 -17.30 7.00
CA GLY A 14 26.21 -17.99 7.00
C GLY A 14 27.34 -17.30 6.23
N ALA A 15 27.06 -16.17 5.58
CA ALA A 15 28.04 -15.23 5.07
C ALA A 15 27.71 -13.83 5.63
N GLU A 16 28.71 -12.99 5.89
CA GLU A 16 28.50 -11.58 6.21
C GLU A 16 28.02 -10.85 4.95
N GLY A 17 26.70 -10.82 4.71
CA GLY A 17 26.15 -10.16 3.54
C GLY A 17 24.63 -10.07 3.59
N ASP A 18 24.14 -8.85 3.41
CA ASP A 18 22.75 -8.52 3.26
C ASP A 18 22.60 -7.92 1.86
N ASP A 19 22.02 -8.67 0.93
CA ASP A 19 21.91 -8.23 -0.46
C ASP A 19 20.67 -7.37 -0.62
N LEU A 20 20.84 -6.16 -1.16
CA LEU A 20 19.77 -5.24 -1.52
C LEU A 20 19.69 -5.13 -3.04
N LEU A 21 18.54 -5.45 -3.62
CA LEU A 21 18.24 -5.31 -5.04
C LEU A 21 17.18 -4.21 -5.23
N ASP A 22 17.51 -3.19 -6.04
CA ASP A 22 16.54 -2.21 -6.52
C ASP A 22 15.87 -2.78 -7.78
N GLU A 23 14.56 -2.95 -7.73
CA GLU A 23 13.78 -3.51 -8.85
C GLU A 23 13.44 -2.45 -9.92
N GLY A 24 13.82 -1.18 -9.69
CA GLY A 24 13.58 -0.08 -10.63
C GLY A 24 12.11 0.32 -10.78
N ALA A 25 11.23 -0.24 -9.96
CA ALA A 25 9.81 0.07 -9.92
C ALA A 25 9.49 1.03 -8.76
N GLU A 26 8.62 2.00 -9.02
CA GLU A 26 8.13 2.96 -8.04
C GLU A 26 6.62 2.77 -7.84
N SER A 27 6.16 2.85 -6.60
CA SER A 27 4.73 2.82 -6.25
C SER A 27 4.37 4.07 -5.46
N ALA A 28 3.24 4.68 -5.79
CA ALA A 28 2.64 5.69 -4.93
C ALA A 28 2.09 5.03 -3.65
N VAL A 29 2.32 5.69 -2.52
CA VAL A 29 1.84 5.31 -1.19
C VAL A 29 0.95 6.42 -0.66
N TYR A 30 -0.26 6.04 -0.27
CA TYR A 30 -1.27 6.95 0.26
C TYR A 30 -1.54 6.60 1.72
N THR A 31 -1.32 7.58 2.59
CA THR A 31 -1.80 7.54 3.98
C THR A 31 -3.12 8.28 4.02
N ILE A 32 -4.20 7.57 4.34
CA ILE A 32 -5.55 8.11 4.45
C ILE A 32 -5.91 8.11 5.92
N THR A 33 -6.18 9.29 6.47
CA THR A 33 -6.56 9.47 7.87
C THR A 33 -7.90 10.17 7.97
N GLY A 34 -8.64 9.89 9.02
CA GLY A 34 -9.85 10.61 9.36
C GLY A 34 -10.55 9.97 10.54
N SER A 35 -11.84 10.24 10.69
CA SER A 35 -12.70 9.61 11.69
C SER A 35 -13.86 8.88 11.01
N MET A 36 -14.19 7.68 11.48
CA MET A 36 -15.38 6.95 11.04
C MET A 36 -15.99 6.13 12.18
N SER A 37 -17.25 5.75 12.00
CA SER A 37 -17.94 4.87 12.94
C SER A 37 -17.37 3.43 12.88
N MET A 38 -17.54 2.68 13.96
CA MET A 38 -17.19 1.24 14.00
C MET A 38 -17.95 0.43 12.93
N TYR A 39 -19.13 0.89 12.51
CA TYR A 39 -19.87 0.25 11.41
C TYR A 39 -19.16 0.43 10.08
N GLU A 40 -18.80 1.66 9.72
CA GLU A 40 -18.05 1.97 8.49
C GLU A 40 -16.69 1.28 8.48
N TYR A 41 -16.01 1.22 9.62
CA TYR A 41 -14.75 0.50 9.75
C TYR A 41 -14.89 -1.00 9.41
N LYS A 42 -15.99 -1.65 9.81
CA LYS A 42 -16.24 -3.05 9.45
C LYS A 42 -16.48 -3.25 7.95
N GLU A 43 -17.11 -2.29 7.29
CA GLU A 43 -17.24 -2.30 5.83
C GLU A 43 -15.87 -2.15 5.16
N MET A 44 -15.00 -1.26 5.67
CA MET A 44 -13.62 -1.12 5.20
C MET A 44 -12.81 -2.41 5.38
N LEU A 45 -13.01 -3.16 6.47
CA LEU A 45 -12.39 -4.47 6.67
C LEU A 45 -12.80 -5.50 5.62
N THR A 46 -14.03 -5.42 5.09
CA THR A 46 -14.47 -6.29 4.00
C THR A 46 -13.71 -5.99 2.72
N ILE A 47 -13.49 -4.71 2.41
CA ILE A 47 -12.68 -4.28 1.25
C ILE A 47 -11.22 -4.71 1.44
N PHE A 48 -10.64 -4.46 2.62
CA PHE A 48 -9.28 -4.86 2.99
C PHE A 48 -9.04 -6.36 2.75
N ARG A 49 -10.02 -7.21 3.09
CA ARG A 49 -9.96 -8.67 2.93
C ARG A 49 -10.36 -9.15 1.53
N GLY A 50 -11.03 -8.31 0.75
CA GLY A 50 -11.59 -8.64 -0.56
C GLY A 50 -10.55 -8.68 -1.69
N GLY A 51 -9.32 -8.23 -1.44
CA GLY A 51 -8.23 -8.24 -2.41
C GLY A 51 -7.90 -6.85 -2.91
N GLN A 52 -7.98 -6.65 -4.22
CA GLN A 52 -7.42 -5.47 -4.89
C GLN A 52 -8.50 -4.46 -5.32
N PRO A 53 -8.74 -3.40 -4.54
CA PRO A 53 -9.68 -2.34 -4.89
C PRO A 53 -9.14 -1.39 -5.97
N TRP A 54 -10.06 -0.65 -6.59
CA TRP A 54 -9.74 0.54 -7.37
C TRP A 54 -9.74 1.79 -6.48
N PHE A 55 -8.76 2.65 -6.69
CA PHE A 55 -8.59 3.92 -6.00
C PHE A 55 -8.65 5.04 -7.03
N HIS A 56 -9.50 6.03 -6.76
CA HIS A 56 -9.52 7.28 -7.51
C HIS A 56 -8.58 8.25 -6.81
N ASP A 57 -7.51 8.60 -7.50
CA ASP A 57 -6.50 9.51 -6.96
C ASP A 57 -7.12 10.91 -6.79
N PRO A 58 -7.00 11.55 -5.61
CA PRO A 58 -7.55 12.89 -5.39
C PRO A 58 -6.67 14.03 -5.93
N PHE A 59 -5.41 13.74 -6.30
CA PHE A 59 -4.44 14.69 -6.84
C PHE A 59 -4.35 14.62 -8.36
N GLU A 60 -4.43 13.41 -8.91
CA GLU A 60 -4.44 13.13 -10.34
C GLU A 60 -5.82 12.60 -10.71
N ASP A 61 -6.48 13.09 -11.76
CA ASP A 61 -7.78 12.56 -12.22
C ASP A 61 -7.62 11.17 -12.89
N LYS A 62 -7.05 10.23 -12.14
CA LYS A 62 -6.63 8.89 -12.53
C LYS A 62 -7.30 7.89 -11.60
N GLN A 63 -7.66 6.73 -12.15
CA GLN A 63 -8.01 5.56 -11.37
C GLN A 63 -6.90 4.54 -11.50
N MET A 64 -6.46 3.99 -10.37
CA MET A 64 -5.46 2.93 -10.31
C MET A 64 -5.92 1.79 -9.40
N LYS A 65 -5.34 0.61 -9.61
CA LYS A 65 -5.47 -0.47 -8.64
C LYS A 65 -4.52 -0.21 -7.48
N VAL A 66 -4.97 -0.53 -6.28
CA VAL A 66 -4.16 -0.41 -5.07
C VAL A 66 -4.32 -1.66 -4.20
N LEU A 67 -3.38 -1.85 -3.28
CA LEU A 67 -3.46 -2.83 -2.22
C LEU A 67 -3.45 -2.10 -0.87
N PHE A 68 -4.22 -2.61 0.09
CA PHE A 68 -4.07 -2.19 1.47
C PHE A 68 -2.80 -2.81 2.06
N SER A 69 -1.85 -1.95 2.45
CA SER A 69 -0.67 -2.36 3.21
C SER A 69 -0.97 -2.48 4.71
N SER A 70 -1.81 -1.60 5.25
CA SER A 70 -2.23 -1.64 6.66
C SER A 70 -3.54 -0.90 6.87
N ILE A 71 -4.22 -1.27 7.96
CA ILE A 71 -5.44 -0.65 8.45
C ILE A 71 -5.33 -0.52 9.97
N ASP A 72 -5.54 0.68 10.51
CA ASP A 72 -5.54 0.97 11.95
C ASP A 72 -6.81 1.74 12.33
N TYR A 73 -7.35 1.48 13.53
CA TYR A 73 -8.58 2.09 14.02
C TYR A 73 -8.62 2.16 15.54
N ASP A 74 -8.84 3.36 16.08
CA ASP A 74 -9.10 3.58 17.49
C ASP A 74 -10.61 3.56 17.76
N SER A 75 -11.09 2.52 18.46
CA SER A 75 -12.51 2.40 18.82
C SER A 75 -13.01 3.45 19.82
N ALA A 76 -12.11 4.15 20.53
CA ALA A 76 -12.49 5.18 21.49
C ALA A 76 -12.77 6.53 20.81
N SER A 77 -11.94 6.95 19.85
CA SER A 77 -12.11 8.20 19.11
C SER A 77 -12.82 8.04 17.77
N GLY A 78 -12.76 6.85 17.18
CA GLY A 78 -13.17 6.60 15.80
C GLY A 78 -12.13 6.98 14.76
N ASP A 79 -10.93 7.40 15.18
CA ASP A 79 -9.84 7.76 14.27
C ASP A 79 -9.31 6.52 13.56
N TYR A 80 -8.91 6.70 12.30
CA TYR A 80 -8.35 5.62 11.49
C TYR A 80 -7.14 6.10 10.69
N GLU A 81 -6.28 5.13 10.35
CA GLU A 81 -5.22 5.30 9.37
C GLU A 81 -5.18 4.09 8.42
N PHE A 82 -5.29 4.34 7.13
CA PHE A 82 -5.14 3.33 6.09
C PHE A 82 -3.91 3.65 5.24
N ILE A 83 -3.11 2.62 4.95
CA ILE A 83 -2.00 2.74 4.00
C ILE A 83 -2.33 1.97 2.75
N LEU A 84 -2.48 2.67 1.63
CA LEU A 84 -2.67 2.08 0.31
C LEU A 84 -1.38 2.18 -0.50
N VAL A 85 -1.08 1.15 -1.28
CA VAL A 85 0.06 1.08 -2.18
C VAL A 85 -0.45 0.84 -3.60
N GLU A 86 -0.05 1.70 -4.54
CA GLU A 86 -0.35 1.52 -5.96
C GLU A 86 0.23 0.21 -6.48
N ASP A 87 -0.61 -0.54 -7.18
CA ASP A 87 -0.17 -1.65 -8.01
C ASP A 87 0.43 -1.10 -9.30
N ALA A 88 1.70 -0.68 -9.19
CA ALA A 88 2.47 -0.22 -10.33
C ALA A 88 2.88 -1.44 -11.15
N GLU A 89 2.29 -1.58 -12.34
CA GLU A 89 2.72 -2.56 -13.33
C GLU A 89 4.19 -2.27 -13.68
N GLN A 90 5.06 -3.23 -13.39
CA GLN A 90 6.40 -3.25 -13.96
C GLN A 90 6.20 -3.48 -15.45
N HIS A 91 6.50 -2.50 -16.31
CA HIS A 91 6.68 -2.80 -17.72
C HIS A 91 7.77 -3.87 -17.79
N GLU A 92 7.39 -5.12 -18.10
CA GLU A 92 8.37 -6.15 -18.40
C GLU A 92 9.26 -5.57 -19.49
N ILE A 93 10.53 -5.34 -19.17
CA ILE A 93 11.54 -5.14 -20.20
C ILE A 93 11.63 -6.51 -20.88
N LYS A 94 10.85 -6.69 -21.96
CA LYS A 94 10.97 -7.85 -22.82
C LYS A 94 12.39 -7.84 -23.39
N SER A 95 13.23 -8.72 -22.84
CA SER A 95 14.53 -9.06 -23.41
C SER A 95 14.37 -9.75 -24.76
#